data_AF-A0AB74J8L8-F1
#
_entry.id   AF-A0AB74J8L8-F1
#
_cell.length_a   1.000
_cell.length_b   1.000
_cell.length_c   1.000
_cell.angle_alpha   90.00
_cell.angle_beta   90.00
_cell.angle_gamma   90.00
#
_symmetry.space_group_name_H-M   'P 1'
#
loop_
_entity.id
_entity.type
_entity.pdbx_description
1 polymer ?
#
loop_
_entity_poly.entity_id
_entity_poly.type
_entity_poly.pdbx_seq_one_letter_code
_entity_poly.pdbx_strand_id
1 'polypeptide(L)'
;MDALNLNIQQLVEAHLQANRTFDATKTALQQSDAAHILTKRNLHLTDLALVHRDREFQQISSALIQSKEMEIDQLNYQIEMRHKDIDTAKSTIRFLQGGKGDTEDLMSGPYGFIGAANTNHDPISDLAQSIDDNLSAGIRLVVASIRRWEREVEQSITQIMALEAQLAN
;
A
#
# COMPACT_ATOMS: atom_id res chain seq x y z
N MET A 1 66.16 41.50 -58.28
CA MET A 1 64.80 41.49 -58.87
C MET A 1 63.83 40.86 -57.86
N ASP A 2 63.90 41.28 -56.58
CA ASP A 2 63.74 40.29 -55.48
C ASP A 2 62.62 40.59 -54.47
N ALA A 3 62.30 41.86 -54.19
CA ALA A 3 61.30 42.19 -53.16
C ALA A 3 59.84 42.12 -53.64
N LEU A 4 59.57 42.54 -54.89
CA LEU A 4 58.22 42.52 -55.45
C LEU A 4 57.73 41.09 -55.68
N ASN A 5 58.60 40.22 -56.20
CA ASN A 5 58.27 38.82 -56.46
C ASN A 5 58.02 38.04 -55.16
N LEU A 6 58.81 38.32 -54.11
CA LEU A 6 58.61 37.76 -52.77
C LEU A 6 57.26 38.21 -52.17
N ASN A 7 56.91 39.49 -52.27
CA ASN A 7 55.61 40.00 -51.80
C ASN A 7 54.42 39.34 -52.53
N ILE A 8 54.54 39.12 -53.84
CA ILE A 8 53.49 38.45 -54.61
C ILE A 8 53.34 36.98 -54.17
N GLN A 9 54.44 36.26 -53.95
CA GLN A 9 54.40 34.88 -53.45
C GLN A 9 53.76 34.80 -52.05
N GLN A 10 54.16 35.68 -51.13
CA GLN A 10 53.59 35.75 -49.78
C GLN A 10 52.08 36.06 -49.82
N LEU A 11 51.64 36.94 -50.71
CA LEU A 11 50.22 37.27 -50.88
C LEU A 11 49.42 36.07 -51.40
N VAL A 12 49.95 35.34 -52.39
CA VAL A 12 49.31 34.14 -52.93
C VAL A 12 49.22 33.04 -51.87
N GLU A 13 50.28 32.80 -51.10
CA GLU A 13 50.26 31.85 -49.98
C GLU A 13 49.25 32.25 -48.90
N ALA A 14 49.21 33.53 -48.53
CA ALA A 14 48.24 34.04 -47.57
C ALA A 14 46.79 33.83 -48.04
N HIS A 15 46.50 34.07 -49.33
CA HIS A 15 45.19 33.81 -49.90
C HIS A 15 44.83 32.32 -49.94
N LEU A 16 45.76 31.46 -50.34
CA LEU A 16 45.55 30.01 -50.32
C LEU A 16 45.29 29.50 -48.90
N GLN A 17 46.02 30.01 -47.91
CA GLN A 17 45.83 29.66 -46.51
C GLN A 17 44.50 30.20 -45.95
N ALA A 18 44.11 31.43 -46.32
CA ALA A 18 42.80 31.98 -45.97
C ALA A 18 41.66 31.12 -46.55
N ASN A 19 41.79 30.66 -47.80
CA ASN A 19 40.77 29.85 -48.45
C ASN A 19 40.62 28.47 -47.77
N ARG A 20 41.75 27.82 -47.43
CA ARG A 20 41.73 26.56 -46.65
C ARG A 20 41.09 26.76 -45.27
N THR A 21 41.39 27.88 -44.61
CA THR A 21 40.81 28.21 -43.30
C THR A 21 39.31 28.44 -43.41
N PHE A 22 38.86 29.13 -44.47
CA PHE A 22 37.45 29.36 -44.73
C PHE A 22 36.69 28.05 -44.95
N ASP A 23 37.21 27.15 -45.78
CA ASP A 23 36.61 25.85 -46.04
C ASP A 23 36.53 25.00 -44.77
N ALA A 24 37.60 24.95 -43.97
CA ALA A 24 37.61 24.25 -42.69
C ALA A 24 36.58 24.82 -41.70
N THR A 25 36.47 26.15 -41.63
CA THR A 25 35.49 26.82 -40.77
C THR A 25 34.05 26.52 -41.22
N LYS A 26 33.81 26.50 -42.53
CA LYS A 26 32.51 26.15 -43.09
C LYS A 26 32.11 24.71 -42.74
N THR A 27 33.04 23.75 -42.87
CA THR A 27 32.79 22.36 -42.48
C THR A 27 32.54 22.24 -40.97
N ALA A 28 33.32 22.93 -40.13
CA ALA A 28 33.12 22.94 -38.68
C ALA A 28 31.74 23.53 -38.30
N LEU A 29 31.30 24.60 -38.98
CA LEU A 29 29.97 25.19 -38.76
C LEU A 29 28.87 24.19 -39.11
N GLN A 30 28.97 23.51 -40.25
CA GLN A 30 28.00 22.49 -40.67
C GLN A 30 27.92 21.32 -39.68
N GLN A 31 29.06 20.87 -39.16
CA GLN A 31 29.12 19.84 -38.13
C GLN A 31 28.51 20.31 -36.80
N SER A 32 28.79 21.56 -36.41
CA SER A 32 28.21 22.19 -35.23
C SER A 32 26.68 22.30 -35.33
N ASP A 33 26.17 22.73 -36.48
CA ASP A 33 24.72 22.81 -36.72
C ASP A 33 24.05 21.44 -36.64
N ALA A 34 24.66 20.41 -37.25
CA ALA A 34 24.18 19.04 -37.17
C ALA A 34 24.19 18.52 -35.71
N ALA A 35 25.27 18.74 -34.97
CA ALA A 35 25.38 18.35 -33.56
C ALA A 35 24.35 19.07 -32.68
N HIS A 36 24.11 20.35 -32.93
CA HIS A 36 23.11 21.14 -32.20
C HIS A 36 21.68 20.64 -32.48
N ILE A 37 21.34 20.31 -33.73
CA ILE A 37 20.05 19.71 -34.09
C ILE A 37 19.85 18.36 -33.38
N LEU A 38 20.87 17.50 -33.39
CA LEU A 38 20.82 16.21 -32.70
C LEU A 38 20.64 16.37 -31.19
N THR A 39 21.35 17.31 -30.58
CA THR A 39 21.24 17.59 -29.15
C THR A 39 19.83 18.04 -28.78
N LYS A 40 19.23 18.96 -29.55
CA LYS A 40 17.83 19.39 -29.34
C LYS A 40 16.85 18.23 -29.46
N ARG A 41 17.03 17.36 -30.46
CA ARG A 41 16.18 16.18 -30.63
C ARG A 41 16.30 15.22 -29.45
N ASN A 42 17.52 14.97 -28.97
CA ASN A 42 17.74 14.06 -27.84
C ASN A 42 17.15 14.61 -26.53
N LEU A 43 17.25 15.92 -26.30
CA LEU A 43 16.56 16.57 -25.18
C LEU A 43 15.05 16.37 -25.28
N HIS A 44 14.44 16.65 -26.44
CA HIS A 44 13.00 16.46 -26.63
C HIS A 44 12.54 15.01 -26.42
N LEU A 45 13.31 14.04 -26.91
CA LEU A 45 13.02 12.61 -26.69
C LEU A 45 13.15 12.22 -25.21
N THR A 46 14.10 12.81 -24.50
CA THR A 46 14.29 12.59 -23.07
C THR A 46 13.11 13.17 -22.28
N ASP A 47 12.68 14.39 -22.60
CA ASP A 47 11.51 15.02 -21.99
C ASP A 47 10.25 14.18 -22.21
N LEU A 48 10.04 13.67 -23.44
CA LEU A 48 8.92 12.81 -23.75
C LEU A 48 8.94 11.50 -22.94
N ALA A 49 10.11 10.88 -22.79
CA ALA A 49 10.26 9.66 -22.01
C ALA A 49 9.99 9.89 -20.51
N LEU A 50 10.39 11.05 -19.97
CA LEU A 50 10.09 11.43 -18.58
C LEU A 50 8.59 11.63 -18.37
N VAL A 51 7.91 12.35 -19.27
CA VAL A 51 6.45 12.54 -19.21
C VAL A 51 5.70 11.22 -19.30
N HIS A 52 6.14 10.30 -20.16
CA HIS A 52 5.54 8.97 -20.27
C HIS A 52 5.69 8.18 -18.97
N ARG A 53 6.90 8.14 -18.40
CA ARG A 53 7.17 7.43 -17.15
C ARG A 53 6.39 8.01 -15.99
N ASP A 54 6.26 9.33 -15.92
CA ASP A 54 5.45 10.00 -14.89
C ASP A 54 3.98 9.60 -14.98
N ARG A 55 3.43 9.56 -16.20
CA ARG A 55 2.07 9.08 -16.44
C ARG A 55 1.88 7.61 -16.05
N GLU A 56 2.82 6.73 -16.39
CA GLU A 56 2.78 5.32 -15.99
C GLU A 56 2.82 5.19 -14.46
N PHE A 57 3.68 5.96 -13.80
CA PHE A 57 3.76 5.98 -12.34
C PHE A 57 2.44 6.42 -11.72
N GLN A 58 1.82 7.50 -12.21
CA GLN A 58 0.51 7.97 -11.75
C GLN A 58 -0.58 6.90 -11.90
N GLN A 59 -0.62 6.21 -13.04
CA GLN A 59 -1.59 5.14 -13.30
C GLN A 59 -1.41 3.95 -12.36
N ILE A 60 -0.18 3.47 -12.19
CA ILE A 60 0.14 2.32 -11.33
C ILE A 60 -0.17 2.67 -9.87
N SER A 61 0.25 3.85 -9.40
CA SER A 61 0.01 4.30 -8.02
C SER A 61 -1.48 4.48 -7.74
N SER A 62 -2.25 5.05 -8.68
CA SER A 62 -3.71 5.18 -8.54
C SER A 62 -4.41 3.82 -8.46
N ALA A 63 -4.03 2.86 -9.31
CA ALA A 63 -4.57 1.50 -9.25
C ALA A 63 -4.23 0.78 -7.93
N LEU A 64 -3.02 1.01 -7.41
CA LEU A 64 -2.59 0.44 -6.13
C LEU A 64 -3.37 1.02 -4.95
N ILE A 65 -3.60 2.35 -4.94
CA ILE A 65 -4.44 3.01 -3.92
C ILE A 65 -5.85 2.39 -3.93
N GLN A 66 -6.49 2.32 -5.09
CA GLN A 66 -7.83 1.73 -5.22
C GLN A 66 -7.88 0.27 -4.75
N SER A 67 -6.85 -0.52 -5.07
CA SER A 67 -6.76 -1.90 -4.61
C SER A 67 -6.64 -1.99 -3.09
N LYS A 68 -5.90 -1.07 -2.46
CA LYS A 68 -5.71 -1.03 -1.00
C LYS A 68 -6.95 -0.54 -0.27
N GLU A 69 -7.67 0.43 -0.83
CA GLU A 69 -8.97 0.87 -0.32
C GLU A 69 -9.98 -0.29 -0.32
N MET A 70 -10.05 -1.07 -1.41
CA MET A 70 -10.92 -2.25 -1.48
C MET A 70 -10.54 -3.32 -0.45
N GLU A 71 -9.24 -3.54 -0.19
CA GLU A 71 -8.78 -4.47 0.86
C GLU A 71 -9.21 -3.99 2.25
N ILE A 72 -9.09 -2.69 2.53
CA ILE A 72 -9.56 -2.08 3.79
C ILE A 72 -11.06 -2.29 3.98
N ASP A 73 -11.88 -2.03 2.95
CA ASP A 73 -13.33 -2.22 3.02
C ASP A 73 -13.71 -3.67 3.31
N GLN A 74 -13.02 -4.63 2.68
CA GLN A 74 -13.24 -6.05 2.93
C GLN A 74 -12.88 -6.44 4.37
N LEU A 75 -11.74 -5.97 4.89
CA LEU A 75 -11.32 -6.23 6.26
C LEU A 75 -12.28 -5.61 7.28
N ASN A 76 -12.71 -4.36 7.05
CA ASN A 76 -13.68 -3.68 7.90
C ASN A 76 -15.01 -4.43 7.96
N TYR A 77 -15.51 -4.91 6.82
CA TYR A 77 -16.70 -5.75 6.77
C TYR A 77 -16.53 -7.04 7.58
N GLN A 78 -15.40 -7.74 7.44
CA GLN A 78 -15.12 -8.96 8.22
C GLN A 78 -15.05 -8.68 9.72
N ILE A 79 -14.42 -7.58 10.13
CA ILE A 79 -14.36 -7.13 11.53
C ILE A 79 -15.77 -6.88 12.07
N GLU A 80 -16.62 -6.17 11.32
CA GLU A 80 -18.01 -5.90 11.72
C GLU A 80 -18.80 -7.19 11.94
N MET A 81 -18.69 -8.14 11.01
CA MET A 81 -19.37 -9.43 11.12
C MET A 81 -18.88 -10.23 12.33
N ARG A 82 -17.57 -10.20 12.62
CA ARG A 82 -17.02 -10.88 13.80
C ARG A 82 -17.42 -10.22 15.13
N HIS A 83 -17.64 -8.92 15.16
CA HIS A 83 -18.23 -8.28 16.33
C HIS A 83 -19.66 -8.78 16.59
N LYS A 84 -20.49 -8.94 15.55
CA LYS A 84 -21.85 -9.53 15.67
C LYS A 84 -21.81 -10.97 16.19
N ASP A 85 -20.87 -11.78 15.72
CA ASP A 85 -20.66 -13.15 16.22
C ASP A 85 -20.31 -13.14 17.71
N ILE A 86 -19.43 -12.25 18.14
CA ILE A 86 -19.03 -12.09 19.56
C ILE A 86 -20.24 -11.69 20.42
N ASP A 87 -21.06 -10.73 19.98
CA ASP A 87 -22.22 -10.28 20.73
C ASP A 87 -23.29 -11.38 20.86
N THR A 88 -23.44 -12.18 19.80
CA THR A 88 -24.30 -13.38 19.83
C THR A 88 -23.77 -14.40 20.84
N ALA A 89 -22.47 -14.72 20.80
CA ALA A 89 -21.85 -15.65 21.74
C ALA A 89 -21.96 -15.17 23.20
N LYS A 90 -21.72 -13.88 23.46
CA LYS A 90 -21.90 -13.27 24.79
C LYS A 90 -23.35 -13.36 25.28
N SER A 91 -24.32 -13.17 24.39
CA SER A 91 -25.74 -13.27 24.73
C SER A 91 -26.11 -14.71 25.12
N THR A 92 -25.59 -15.70 24.38
CA THR A 92 -25.76 -17.13 24.71
C THR A 92 -25.13 -17.48 26.06
N ILE A 93 -23.92 -17.01 26.33
CA ILE A 93 -23.26 -17.19 27.64
C ILE A 93 -24.14 -16.65 28.77
N ARG A 94 -24.63 -15.41 28.63
CA ARG A 94 -25.51 -14.79 29.64
C ARG A 94 -26.79 -15.59 29.86
N PHE A 95 -27.40 -16.11 28.80
CA PHE A 95 -28.59 -16.95 28.89
C PHE A 95 -28.31 -18.25 29.67
N LEU A 96 -27.20 -18.93 29.37
CA LEU A 96 -26.79 -20.15 30.08
C LEU A 96 -26.52 -19.90 31.57
N GLN A 97 -25.84 -18.79 31.89
CA GLN A 97 -25.56 -18.40 33.26
C GLN A 97 -26.85 -18.05 34.04
N GLY A 98 -27.81 -17.37 33.41
CA GLY A 98 -29.11 -17.06 34.02
C GLY A 98 -29.94 -18.32 34.31
N GLY A 99 -30.05 -19.23 33.34
CA GLY A 99 -30.78 -20.49 33.52
C GLY A 99 -30.20 -21.40 34.61
N LYS A 100 -28.88 -21.35 34.83
CA LYS A 100 -28.22 -22.04 35.95
C LYS A 100 -28.68 -21.48 37.30
N GLY A 101 -28.73 -20.15 37.44
CA GLY A 101 -29.23 -19.48 38.65
C GLY A 101 -30.70 -19.79 38.92
N ASP A 102 -31.55 -19.71 37.89
CA ASP A 102 -32.99 -20.04 38.01
C ASP A 102 -33.21 -21.49 38.46
N THR A 103 -32.38 -22.41 37.99
CA THR A 103 -32.43 -23.83 38.38
C THR A 103 -32.01 -24.02 39.84
N GLU A 104 -30.96 -23.32 40.28
CA GLU A 104 -30.48 -23.34 41.67
C GLU A 104 -31.55 -22.77 42.64
N ASP A 105 -32.22 -21.67 42.25
CA ASP A 105 -33.31 -21.06 43.02
C ASP A 105 -34.53 -22.00 43.15
N LEU A 106 -34.92 -22.68 42.06
CA LEU A 106 -36.01 -23.65 42.06
C LEU A 106 -35.72 -24.88 42.92
N MET A 107 -34.47 -25.35 42.93
CA MET A 107 -34.03 -26.51 43.71
C MET A 107 -33.92 -26.20 45.22
N SER A 108 -33.80 -24.93 45.59
CA SER A 108 -33.58 -24.50 46.97
C SER A 108 -34.86 -24.51 47.84
N GLY A 109 -36.05 -24.36 47.23
CA GLY A 109 -37.36 -24.40 47.91
C GLY A 109 -37.57 -23.39 49.06
N PRO A 110 -38.82 -23.14 49.52
CA PRO A 110 -39.11 -22.17 50.57
C PRO A 110 -38.62 -22.57 51.99
N TYR A 111 -38.10 -23.79 52.17
CA TYR A 111 -37.62 -24.31 53.46
C TYR A 111 -36.12 -24.66 53.47
N GLY A 112 -35.37 -24.26 52.44
CA GLY A 112 -33.95 -24.60 52.29
C GLY A 112 -33.73 -26.04 51.80
N PHE A 113 -32.57 -26.23 51.20
CA PHE A 113 -32.11 -27.43 50.48
C PHE A 113 -32.41 -28.73 51.25
N ILE A 114 -33.47 -29.45 50.86
CA ILE A 114 -33.64 -30.86 51.22
C ILE A 114 -32.79 -31.64 50.23
N GLY A 115 -31.54 -31.92 50.61
CA GLY A 115 -30.60 -32.67 49.80
C GLY A 115 -31.16 -34.04 49.44
N ALA A 116 -31.67 -34.18 48.21
CA ALA A 116 -31.81 -35.46 47.58
C ALA A 116 -30.40 -36.04 47.39
N ALA A 117 -30.24 -37.31 47.75
CA ALA A 117 -28.96 -37.99 47.70
C ALA A 117 -28.33 -37.91 46.29
N ASN A 118 -27.03 -37.56 46.32
CA ASN A 118 -25.96 -37.95 45.41
C ASN A 118 -26.19 -37.93 43.88
N THR A 119 -25.93 -36.78 43.27
CA THR A 119 -24.87 -36.72 42.25
C THR A 119 -24.10 -35.41 42.41
N ASN A 120 -22.78 -35.50 42.63
CA ASN A 120 -21.83 -34.36 42.51
C ASN A 120 -21.72 -33.84 41.06
N HIS A 121 -22.71 -34.16 40.22
CA HIS A 121 -22.68 -34.09 38.78
C HIS A 121 -24.12 -33.76 38.37
N ASP A 122 -24.38 -32.48 38.08
CA ASP A 122 -25.60 -32.06 37.40
C ASP A 122 -25.25 -31.95 35.91
N PRO A 123 -25.57 -32.97 35.11
CA PRO A 123 -25.15 -33.03 33.71
C PRO A 123 -25.66 -31.85 32.88
N ILE A 124 -26.73 -31.16 33.31
CA ILE A 124 -27.23 -29.95 32.65
C ILE A 124 -26.33 -28.75 32.97
N SER A 125 -25.98 -28.56 34.25
CA SER A 125 -25.03 -27.53 34.69
C SER A 125 -23.65 -27.74 34.07
N ASP A 126 -23.16 -28.97 33.98
CA ASP A 126 -21.83 -29.27 33.41
C ASP A 126 -21.79 -29.08 31.89
N LEU A 127 -22.89 -29.40 31.19
CA LEU A 127 -23.05 -29.08 29.78
C LEU A 127 -23.09 -27.56 29.55
N ALA A 128 -23.85 -26.83 30.36
CA ALA A 128 -23.92 -25.37 30.28
C ALA A 128 -22.55 -24.72 30.51
N GLN A 129 -21.80 -25.19 31.52
CA GLN A 129 -20.44 -24.72 31.80
C GLN A 129 -19.48 -25.02 30.65
N SER A 130 -19.54 -26.23 30.07
CA SER A 130 -18.70 -26.59 28.92
C SER A 130 -19.00 -25.72 27.69
N ILE A 131 -20.27 -25.39 27.44
CA ILE A 131 -20.64 -24.48 26.34
C ILE A 131 -20.13 -23.06 26.62
N ASP A 132 -20.27 -22.54 27.85
CA ASP A 132 -19.75 -21.24 28.25
C ASP A 132 -18.23 -21.16 28.04
N ASP A 133 -17.47 -22.14 28.55
CA ASP A 133 -16.02 -22.21 28.43
C ASP A 133 -15.57 -22.22 26.96
N ASN A 134 -16.25 -23.01 26.12
CA ASN A 134 -15.99 -23.11 24.69
C ASN A 134 -16.29 -21.80 23.94
N LEU A 135 -17.44 -21.17 24.22
CA LEU A 135 -17.78 -19.87 23.62
C LEU A 135 -16.81 -18.78 24.07
N SER A 136 -16.43 -18.77 25.35
CA SER A 136 -15.45 -17.86 25.92
C SER A 136 -14.05 -18.05 25.30
N ALA A 137 -13.63 -19.29 25.05
CA ALA A 137 -12.41 -19.59 24.31
C ALA A 137 -12.48 -19.12 22.86
N GLY A 138 -13.61 -19.37 22.17
CA GLY A 138 -13.85 -18.91 20.81
C GLY A 138 -13.80 -17.39 20.67
N ILE A 139 -14.45 -16.66 21.58
CA ILE A 139 -14.41 -15.18 21.63
C ILE A 139 -12.96 -14.69 21.74
N ARG A 140 -12.13 -15.30 22.61
CA ARG A 140 -10.72 -14.91 22.74
C ARG A 140 -9.94 -15.07 21.43
N LEU A 141 -10.18 -16.14 20.68
CA LEU A 141 -9.56 -16.36 19.37
C LEU A 141 -10.04 -15.33 18.34
N VAL A 142 -11.35 -15.07 18.27
CA VAL A 142 -11.91 -14.09 17.32
C VAL A 142 -11.40 -12.68 17.62
N VAL A 143 -11.32 -12.29 18.90
CA VAL A 143 -10.75 -10.98 19.31
C VAL A 143 -9.28 -10.86 18.87
N ALA A 144 -8.49 -11.93 18.98
CA ALA A 144 -7.10 -11.90 18.52
C ALA A 144 -7.02 -11.71 16.98
N SER A 145 -7.92 -12.34 16.22
CA SER A 145 -8.02 -12.15 14.77
C SER A 145 -8.44 -10.73 14.39
N ILE A 146 -9.44 -10.16 15.06
CA ILE A 146 -9.88 -8.77 14.85
C ILE A 146 -8.69 -7.81 15.05
N ARG A 147 -7.96 -7.93 16.16
CA ARG A 147 -6.76 -7.10 16.43
C ARG A 147 -5.65 -7.25 15.40
N ARG A 148 -5.60 -8.39 14.70
CA ARG A 148 -4.67 -8.58 13.58
C ARG A 148 -5.14 -7.81 12.36
N TRP A 149 -6.41 -7.95 11.98
CA TRP A 149 -6.98 -7.24 10.84
C TRP A 149 -6.99 -5.72 11.03
N GLU A 150 -7.25 -5.22 12.24
CA GLU A 150 -7.16 -3.79 12.56
C GLU A 150 -5.74 -3.24 12.27
N ARG A 151 -4.70 -4.01 12.64
CA ARG A 151 -3.31 -3.63 12.31
C ARG A 151 -3.01 -3.69 10.81
N GLU A 152 -3.58 -4.65 10.09
CA GLU A 152 -3.45 -4.76 8.62
C GLU A 152 -4.14 -3.57 7.92
N VAL A 153 -5.27 -3.08 8.45
CA VAL A 153 -5.93 -1.85 8.00
C VAL A 153 -5.05 -0.62 8.25
N GLU A 154 -4.52 -0.44 9.46
CA GLU A 154 -3.62 0.69 9.78
C GLU A 154 -2.38 0.72 8.87
N GLN A 155 -1.80 -0.45 8.60
CA GLN A 155 -0.66 -0.57 7.69
C GLN A 155 -1.04 -0.18 6.26
N SER A 156 -2.20 -0.61 5.76
CA SER A 156 -2.68 -0.25 4.42
C SER A 156 -2.97 1.24 4.29
N ILE A 157 -3.56 1.88 5.32
CA ILE A 157 -3.77 3.33 5.36
C ILE A 157 -2.43 4.07 5.27
N THR A 158 -1.42 3.62 6.03
CA THR A 158 -0.08 4.22 5.99
C THR A 158 0.56 4.12 4.61
N GLN A 159 0.38 2.99 3.91
CA GLN A 159 0.87 2.79 2.55
C GLN A 159 0.14 3.70 1.54
N ILE A 160 -1.17 3.86 1.66
CA ILE A 160 -1.95 4.79 0.83
C ILE A 160 -1.43 6.22 1.00
N MET A 161 -1.31 6.70 2.24
CA MET A 161 -0.82 8.06 2.52
C MET A 161 0.59 8.30 1.92
N ALA A 162 1.46 7.29 1.95
CA ALA A 162 2.79 7.39 1.36
C ALA A 162 2.73 7.48 -0.18
N LEU A 163 1.85 6.72 -0.83
CA LEU A 163 1.65 6.77 -2.28
C LEU A 163 1.02 8.10 -2.71
N GLU A 164 0.03 8.59 -1.99
CA GLU A 164 -0.59 9.90 -2.24
C GLU A 164 0.43 11.04 -2.10
N ALA A 165 1.30 10.98 -1.10
CA ALA A 165 2.38 11.96 -0.93
C ALA A 165 3.39 11.90 -2.09
N GLN A 166 3.67 10.72 -2.65
CA GLN A 166 4.52 10.59 -3.83
C GLN A 166 3.85 11.14 -5.10
N LEU A 167 2.52 11.05 -5.21
CA LEU A 167 1.77 11.59 -6.34
C LEU A 167 1.59 13.11 -6.28
N ALA A 168 1.66 13.70 -5.09
CA ALA A 168 1.53 15.15 -4.90
C ALA A 168 2.83 15.93 -5.15
N ASN A 169 3.97 15.25 -5.25
CA ASN A 169 5.30 15.83 -5.50
C ASN A 169 5.71 15.66 -6.97
#